data_AF-A0A9C7G6Y1-F1
#
_entry.id   AF-A0A9C7G6Y1-F1
#
_cell.length_a   1.000
_cell.length_b   1.000
_cell.length_c   1.000
_cell.angle_alpha   90.00
_cell.angle_beta   90.00
_cell.angle_gamma   90.00
#
_symmetry.space_group_name_H-M   'P 1'
#
loop_
_entity.id
_entity.type
_entity.pdbx_description
1 polymer ?
#
loop_
_entity_poly.entity_id
_entity_poly.type
_entity_poly.pdbx_seq_one_letter_code
_entity_poly.pdbx_strand_id
1 'polypeptide(L)'
;MNNDWQTIISVGVEGGSITLLGRELQPGEWVFKKSINEINLFDGEDETILSPQPTREVRTLKYPLPDPDEVDSWDRALQLLDRYPWPRLNPHKVHPAFRKKVWGALQKIGKQRKENTFDTFQFNRWVRLCFPGYSIEKVVLSTWLQNSKYTTILTGAGMSTESNIPDFRSKEGWWKNIDPRTVATTEALRNRYDLFHEFYSMRIKGLENCSPHKGHEVLASWEQKGLIQAIATQNVDGFHTAAGSRHVYELHGSIHKFRCDNCSFSSSKELFLTKVACSHCGGKLRTGIVLFGESLPETNWNSSLEHIRKSELVIVIGTSLEVFPASSLPQMTDGRTVYINYEMNDNRPKFDLVIKGKAGEVLQQLEEIL
;
A
#
# COMPACT_ATOMS: atom_id res chain seq x y z
N MET A 1 37.00 9.80 -13.66
CA MET A 1 35.64 9.82 -14.23
C MET A 1 35.67 8.96 -15.46
N ASN A 2 34.79 7.95 -15.54
CA ASN A 2 34.79 7.00 -16.65
C ASN A 2 34.12 7.68 -17.85
N ASN A 3 34.91 8.09 -18.83
CA ASN A 3 34.45 8.91 -19.97
C ASN A 3 33.79 8.07 -21.08
N ASP A 4 33.55 6.79 -20.81
CA ASP A 4 33.00 5.82 -21.74
C ASP A 4 31.47 5.84 -21.75
N TRP A 5 30.92 5.52 -22.91
CA TRP A 5 29.48 5.35 -23.10
C TRP A 5 28.97 4.15 -22.30
N GLN A 6 27.93 4.38 -21.51
CA GLN A 6 27.28 3.37 -20.68
C GLN A 6 25.89 3.05 -21.21
N THR A 7 25.48 1.80 -21.12
CA THR A 7 24.09 1.40 -21.43
C THR A 7 23.14 1.96 -20.37
N ILE A 8 22.29 2.91 -20.78
CA ILE A 8 21.24 3.50 -19.94
C ILE A 8 19.99 2.62 -19.95
N ILE A 9 19.51 2.31 -21.14
CA ILE A 9 18.40 1.38 -21.36
C ILE A 9 18.77 0.50 -22.55
N SER A 10 18.51 -0.79 -22.44
CA SER A 10 18.52 -1.69 -23.61
C SER A 10 17.22 -2.48 -23.62
N VAL A 11 16.56 -2.49 -24.78
CA VAL A 11 15.28 -3.15 -25.02
C VAL A 11 15.36 -3.99 -26.28
N GLY A 12 14.83 -5.21 -26.22
CA GLY A 12 14.61 -6.06 -27.39
C GLY A 12 13.42 -5.58 -28.21
N VAL A 13 13.58 -5.60 -29.52
CA VAL A 13 12.56 -5.32 -30.54
C VAL A 13 12.57 -6.44 -31.58
N GLU A 14 11.55 -6.52 -32.44
CA GLU A 14 11.58 -7.46 -33.56
C GLU A 14 12.84 -7.21 -34.42
N GLY A 15 13.62 -8.25 -34.68
CA GLY A 15 14.84 -8.17 -35.49
C GLY A 15 16.08 -7.59 -34.79
N GLY A 16 16.05 -7.30 -33.47
CA GLY A 16 17.25 -6.81 -32.81
C GLY A 16 17.06 -6.18 -31.43
N SER A 17 17.86 -5.15 -31.14
CA SER A 17 17.74 -4.37 -29.90
C SER A 17 17.99 -2.89 -30.13
N ILE A 18 17.32 -2.07 -29.34
CA ILE A 18 17.56 -0.63 -29.26
C ILE A 18 18.21 -0.35 -27.91
N THR A 19 19.31 0.39 -27.94
CA THR A 19 20.05 0.77 -26.75
C THR A 19 20.18 2.29 -26.69
N LEU A 20 19.75 2.87 -25.58
CA LEU A 20 20.10 4.24 -25.21
C LEU A 20 21.42 4.20 -24.45
N LEU A 21 22.44 4.83 -25.03
CA LEU A 21 23.74 5.04 -24.41
C LEU A 21 23.76 6.41 -23.73
N GLY A 22 24.53 6.52 -22.66
CA GLY A 22 24.72 7.76 -21.92
C GLY A 22 26.16 7.89 -21.45
N ARG A 23 26.66 9.11 -21.45
CA ARG A 23 27.98 9.47 -20.95
C ARG A 23 27.84 10.65 -19.99
N GLU A 24 28.38 10.48 -18.79
CA GLU A 24 28.38 11.53 -17.77
C GLU A 24 29.58 12.46 -18.00
N LEU A 25 29.31 13.74 -18.29
CA LEU A 25 30.34 14.74 -18.53
C LEU A 25 30.84 15.33 -17.19
N GLN A 26 29.91 15.57 -16.28
CA GLN A 26 30.12 16.00 -14.90
C GLN A 26 29.07 15.31 -14.01
N PRO A 27 29.25 15.22 -12.68
CA PRO A 27 28.26 14.59 -11.80
C PRO A 27 26.85 15.14 -12.01
N GLY A 28 25.94 14.32 -12.53
CA GLY A 28 24.55 14.70 -12.84
C GLY A 28 24.31 15.27 -14.25
N GLU A 29 25.35 15.60 -15.01
CA GLU A 29 25.27 16.10 -16.39
C GLU A 29 25.56 14.97 -17.39
N TRP A 30 24.55 14.60 -18.17
CA TRP A 30 24.60 13.45 -19.07
C TRP A 30 24.30 13.85 -20.51
N VAL A 31 25.08 13.31 -21.44
CA VAL A 31 24.74 13.27 -22.86
C VAL A 31 24.33 11.86 -23.24
N PHE A 32 23.40 11.73 -24.19
CA PHE A 32 22.77 10.49 -24.58
C PHE A 32 22.82 10.31 -26.08
N LYS A 33 22.89 9.06 -26.53
CA LYS A 33 22.71 8.72 -27.94
C LYS A 33 22.03 7.39 -28.11
N LYS A 34 21.44 7.20 -29.29
CA LYS A 34 20.84 5.93 -29.67
C LYS A 34 21.85 5.03 -30.35
N SER A 35 21.77 3.73 -30.07
CA SER A 35 22.41 2.67 -30.84
C SER A 35 21.38 1.61 -31.18
N ILE A 36 21.38 1.12 -32.41
CA ILE A 36 20.52 0.05 -32.89
C ILE A 36 21.43 -1.12 -33.27
N ASN A 37 21.11 -2.31 -32.79
CA ASN A 37 21.76 -3.54 -33.22
C ASN A 37 20.71 -4.42 -33.91
N GLU A 38 20.76 -4.48 -35.23
CA GLU A 38 19.89 -5.30 -36.06
C GLU A 38 20.56 -6.67 -36.27
N ILE A 39 19.86 -7.73 -35.90
CA ILE A 39 20.25 -9.08 -36.32
C ILE A 39 19.69 -9.23 -37.74
N ASN A 40 20.55 -9.10 -38.75
CA ASN A 40 20.18 -9.49 -40.11
C ASN A 40 19.85 -10.98 -40.10
N LEU A 41 18.56 -11.32 -40.22
CA LEU A 41 18.11 -12.70 -40.42
C LEU A 41 18.26 -13.17 -41.89
N PHE A 42 19.10 -12.50 -42.68
CA PHE A 42 19.35 -12.82 -44.09
C PHE A 42 20.85 -12.86 -44.39
N ASP A 43 21.56 -13.80 -43.76
CA ASP A 43 22.79 -14.36 -44.33
C ASP A 43 22.53 -15.84 -44.61
N GLY A 44 21.81 -16.07 -45.70
CA GLY A 44 21.50 -17.38 -46.24
C GLY A 44 21.09 -17.19 -47.68
N GLU A 45 22.04 -17.40 -48.59
CA GLU A 45 21.80 -17.52 -50.02
C GLU A 45 20.66 -18.50 -50.27
N ASP A 46 19.56 -18.05 -50.85
CA ASP A 46 18.76 -18.87 -51.75
C ASP A 46 17.85 -17.97 -52.62
N GLU A 47 18.24 -17.87 -53.89
CA GLU A 47 17.33 -17.51 -54.96
C GLU A 47 16.22 -18.57 -55.02
N THR A 48 14.95 -18.19 -54.84
CA THR A 48 13.80 -18.52 -55.73
C THR A 48 12.41 -18.45 -55.06
N ILE A 49 11.51 -17.65 -55.69
CA ILE A 49 10.10 -17.95 -56.04
C ILE A 49 8.92 -17.64 -55.04
N LEU A 50 8.06 -16.70 -55.49
CA LEU A 50 6.57 -16.50 -55.33
C LEU A 50 6.00 -16.15 -53.93
N SER A 51 5.04 -15.25 -53.66
CA SER A 51 4.09 -14.35 -54.37
C SER A 51 3.46 -13.36 -53.34
N PRO A 52 2.76 -12.27 -53.72
CA PRO A 52 2.40 -11.19 -52.80
C PRO A 52 1.04 -11.38 -52.08
N GLN A 53 0.98 -11.04 -50.79
CA GLN A 53 -0.25 -10.88 -49.99
C GLN A 53 -0.26 -9.47 -49.36
N PRO A 54 -1.46 -8.89 -49.08
CA PRO A 54 -1.68 -7.45 -49.18
C PRO A 54 -1.19 -6.67 -47.96
N THR A 55 -0.68 -5.47 -48.27
CA THR A 55 -0.15 -4.46 -47.38
C THR A 55 -1.13 -4.03 -46.28
N ARG A 56 -0.75 -4.26 -45.03
CA ARG A 56 -1.33 -3.57 -43.87
C ARG A 56 -0.71 -2.17 -43.83
N GLU A 57 -1.48 -1.14 -44.18
CA GLU A 57 -1.02 0.25 -44.12
C GLU A 57 -0.64 0.62 -42.68
N VAL A 58 0.66 0.69 -42.41
CA VAL A 58 1.20 1.36 -41.25
C VAL A 58 1.15 2.86 -41.54
N ARG A 59 0.16 3.56 -40.97
CA ARG A 59 0.12 5.03 -40.95
C ARG A 59 1.35 5.54 -40.20
N THR A 60 2.40 5.84 -40.95
CA THR A 60 3.58 6.55 -40.48
C THR A 60 3.24 8.04 -40.39
N LEU A 61 3.03 8.53 -39.16
CA LEU A 61 3.03 9.96 -38.89
C LEU A 61 4.43 10.50 -39.18
N LYS A 62 4.59 11.22 -40.30
CA LYS A 62 5.83 11.91 -40.67
C LYS A 62 5.97 13.19 -39.83
N TYR A 63 6.88 13.17 -38.86
CA TYR A 63 7.52 14.39 -38.34
C TYR A 63 9.03 14.26 -38.57
N PRO A 64 9.68 15.17 -39.31
CA PRO A 64 11.12 15.14 -39.48
C PRO A 64 11.80 15.93 -38.35
N LEU A 65 12.66 15.26 -37.59
CA LEU A 65 13.85 15.89 -37.03
C LEU A 65 15.05 15.01 -37.42
N PRO A 66 16.06 15.55 -38.13
CA PRO A 66 17.38 14.93 -38.14
C PRO A 66 18.02 15.28 -36.79
N ASP A 67 18.10 14.31 -35.87
CA ASP A 67 18.72 14.56 -34.56
C ASP A 67 20.25 14.62 -34.72
N PRO A 68 20.97 15.55 -34.04
CA PRO A 68 22.39 15.36 -33.77
C PRO A 68 22.59 14.00 -33.07
N ASP A 69 23.72 13.33 -33.34
CA ASP A 69 24.02 12.00 -32.79
C ASP A 69 23.93 11.95 -31.26
N GLU A 70 24.04 13.09 -30.56
CA GLU A 70 24.02 13.21 -29.10
C GLU A 70 23.00 14.26 -28.62
N VAL A 71 22.25 13.95 -27.56
CA VAL A 71 21.29 14.85 -26.88
C VAL A 71 21.67 15.00 -25.40
N ASP A 72 21.44 16.17 -24.81
CA ASP A 72 21.91 16.53 -23.46
C ASP A 72 20.81 16.50 -22.38
N SER A 73 19.59 16.11 -22.75
CA SER A 73 18.45 16.11 -21.83
C SER A 73 17.71 14.79 -21.85
N TRP A 74 17.16 14.41 -20.68
CA TRP A 74 16.43 13.16 -20.51
C TRP A 74 15.18 13.08 -21.40
N ASP A 75 14.42 14.17 -21.53
CA ASP A 75 13.22 14.17 -22.36
C ASP A 75 13.55 13.96 -23.84
N ARG A 76 14.67 14.53 -24.34
CA ARG A 76 15.16 14.26 -25.69
C ARG A 76 15.71 12.84 -25.82
N ALA A 77 16.40 12.34 -24.80
CA ALA A 77 16.89 10.97 -24.77
C ALA A 77 15.75 9.93 -24.85
N LEU A 78 14.60 10.21 -24.22
CA LEU A 78 13.40 9.38 -24.36
C LEU A 78 12.81 9.44 -25.77
N GLN A 79 12.83 10.61 -26.44
CA GLN A 79 12.35 10.77 -27.83
C GLN A 79 13.12 9.88 -28.82
N LEU A 80 14.41 9.62 -28.57
CA LEU A 80 15.23 8.68 -29.37
C LEU A 80 14.67 7.24 -29.38
N LEU A 81 13.93 6.87 -28.33
CA LEU A 81 13.33 5.54 -28.14
C LEU A 81 11.84 5.48 -28.49
N ASP A 82 11.19 6.62 -28.80
CA ASP A 82 9.73 6.83 -28.79
C ASP A 82 8.94 6.22 -29.96
N ARG A 83 9.51 5.23 -30.67
CA ARG A 83 8.81 4.54 -31.78
C ARG A 83 8.00 3.31 -31.36
N TYR A 84 8.05 2.90 -30.09
CA TYR A 84 7.41 1.65 -29.64
C TYR A 84 6.67 1.80 -28.29
N PRO A 85 5.57 1.06 -28.03
CA PRO A 85 4.94 0.97 -26.71
C PRO A 85 5.91 0.36 -25.69
N TRP A 86 6.63 1.21 -24.95
CA TRP A 86 7.63 0.81 -23.96
C TRP A 86 7.19 -0.27 -22.97
N PRO A 87 5.95 -0.25 -22.41
CA PRO A 87 5.52 -1.29 -21.47
C PRO A 87 5.52 -2.71 -22.06
N ARG A 88 5.42 -2.84 -23.40
CA ARG A 88 5.42 -4.11 -24.13
C ARG A 88 6.77 -4.48 -24.72
N LEU A 89 7.76 -3.61 -24.60
CA LEU A 89 9.13 -3.94 -25.00
C LEU A 89 9.73 -4.95 -24.01
N ASN A 90 10.68 -5.74 -24.49
CA ASN A 90 11.40 -6.69 -23.67
C ASN A 90 12.66 -6.03 -23.09
N PRO A 91 12.67 -5.51 -21.85
CA PRO A 91 13.85 -4.83 -21.34
C PRO A 91 14.95 -5.83 -21.00
N HIS A 92 16.17 -5.49 -21.39
CA HIS A 92 17.38 -6.26 -21.11
C HIS A 92 18.20 -5.64 -19.98
N LYS A 93 18.32 -4.30 -19.97
CA LYS A 93 19.15 -3.57 -18.99
C LYS A 93 18.59 -2.19 -18.71
N VAL A 94 18.67 -1.77 -17.45
CA VAL A 94 18.42 -0.39 -17.00
C VAL A 94 19.56 0.02 -16.08
N HIS A 95 20.18 1.17 -16.37
CA HIS A 95 21.26 1.72 -15.55
C HIS A 95 20.73 2.13 -14.17
N PRO A 96 21.44 1.83 -13.06
CA PRO A 96 20.97 2.12 -11.70
C PRO A 96 20.55 3.58 -11.48
N ALA A 97 21.33 4.55 -11.98
CA ALA A 97 21.05 5.98 -11.83
C ALA A 97 19.77 6.45 -12.57
N PHE A 98 19.25 5.64 -13.49
CA PHE A 98 18.09 6.00 -14.31
C PHE A 98 16.82 5.22 -13.95
N ARG A 99 16.88 4.25 -13.04
CA ARG A 99 15.73 3.37 -12.70
C ARG A 99 14.44 4.13 -12.37
N LYS A 100 14.51 5.16 -11.52
CA LYS A 100 13.35 6.01 -11.17
C LYS A 100 12.84 6.80 -12.38
N LYS A 101 13.74 7.37 -13.20
CA LYS A 101 13.38 8.11 -14.43
C LYS A 101 12.71 7.21 -15.47
N VAL A 102 13.23 6.00 -15.66
CA VAL A 102 12.65 4.98 -16.56
C VAL A 102 11.28 4.55 -16.07
N TRP A 103 11.12 4.30 -14.77
CA TRP A 103 9.83 3.92 -14.20
C TRP A 103 8.76 5.00 -14.39
N GLY A 104 9.11 6.26 -14.11
CA GLY A 104 8.19 7.38 -14.34
C GLY A 104 7.78 7.51 -15.82
N ALA A 105 8.69 7.26 -16.75
CA ALA A 105 8.38 7.23 -18.18
C ALA A 105 7.40 6.09 -18.53
N LEU A 106 7.61 4.89 -18.01
CA LEU A 106 6.71 3.74 -18.22
C LEU A 106 5.29 4.03 -17.69
N GLN A 107 5.17 4.60 -16.50
CA GLN A 107 3.89 4.98 -15.91
C GLN A 107 3.16 6.03 -16.76
N LYS A 108 3.88 7.07 -17.23
CA LYS A 108 3.32 8.13 -18.09
C LYS A 108 2.79 7.58 -19.42
N ILE A 109 3.57 6.72 -20.08
CA ILE A 109 3.20 6.09 -21.36
C ILE A 109 2.00 5.15 -21.18
N GLY A 110 2.00 4.31 -20.13
CA GLY A 110 0.89 3.39 -19.85
C GLY A 110 -0.43 4.14 -19.63
N LYS A 111 -0.40 5.24 -18.87
CA LYS A 111 -1.56 6.10 -18.62
C LYS A 111 -2.12 6.73 -19.90
N GLN A 112 -1.24 7.25 -20.77
CA GLN A 112 -1.65 7.84 -22.05
C GLN A 112 -2.34 6.83 -22.98
N ARG A 113 -1.92 5.56 -22.94
CA ARG A 113 -2.43 4.51 -23.82
C ARG A 113 -3.60 3.69 -23.25
N LYS A 114 -4.04 3.97 -22.02
CA LYS A 114 -5.08 3.21 -21.29
C LYS A 114 -4.81 1.70 -21.25
N GLU A 115 -3.54 1.30 -21.25
CA GLU A 115 -3.16 -0.11 -21.23
C GLU A 115 -3.16 -0.64 -19.79
N ASN A 116 -3.80 -1.79 -19.55
CA ASN A 116 -3.71 -2.47 -18.27
C ASN A 116 -2.39 -3.27 -18.20
N THR A 117 -1.27 -2.55 -18.08
CA THR A 117 0.08 -3.09 -18.28
C THR A 117 0.58 -3.99 -17.15
N PHE A 118 -0.09 -3.95 -15.99
CA PHE A 118 0.40 -4.51 -14.72
C PHE A 118 0.47 -6.03 -14.66
N ASP A 119 -0.11 -6.75 -15.64
CA ASP A 119 -0.16 -8.21 -15.68
C ASP A 119 0.51 -8.81 -16.92
N THR A 120 1.52 -8.13 -17.46
CA THR A 120 2.28 -8.63 -18.61
C THR A 120 3.65 -9.15 -18.19
N PHE A 121 4.12 -10.20 -18.87
CA PHE A 121 5.47 -10.74 -18.66
C PHE A 121 6.55 -9.65 -18.83
N GLN A 122 6.34 -8.73 -19.77
CA GLN A 122 7.23 -7.61 -20.03
C GLN A 122 7.24 -6.59 -18.89
N PHE A 123 6.07 -6.26 -18.33
CA PHE A 123 5.98 -5.38 -17.16
C PHE A 123 6.74 -5.94 -15.95
N ASN A 124 6.63 -7.25 -15.71
CA ASN A 124 7.37 -7.91 -14.63
C ASN A 124 8.90 -7.84 -14.83
N ARG A 125 9.38 -7.85 -16.08
CA ARG A 125 10.80 -7.63 -16.38
C ARG A 125 11.23 -6.19 -16.10
N TRP A 126 10.40 -5.21 -16.45
CA TRP A 126 10.64 -3.81 -16.11
C TRP A 126 10.73 -3.59 -14.60
N VAL A 127 9.80 -4.16 -13.83
CA VAL A 127 9.81 -4.09 -12.36
C VAL A 127 11.13 -4.63 -11.79
N ARG A 128 11.57 -5.82 -12.23
CA ARG A 128 12.82 -6.45 -11.75
C ARG A 128 14.06 -5.60 -12.05
N LEU A 129 14.09 -4.89 -13.18
CA LEU A 129 15.22 -4.05 -13.56
C LEU A 129 15.20 -2.69 -12.84
N CYS A 130 14.02 -2.11 -12.63
CA CYS A 130 13.85 -0.81 -11.97
C CYS A 130 13.87 -0.89 -10.44
N PHE A 131 13.42 -1.99 -9.84
CA PHE A 131 13.33 -2.17 -8.39
C PHE A 131 13.90 -3.54 -7.97
N PRO A 132 15.21 -3.77 -8.17
CA PRO A 132 15.81 -5.01 -7.71
C PRO A 132 15.66 -5.15 -6.19
N GLY A 133 15.28 -6.33 -5.72
CA GLY A 133 15.07 -6.61 -4.30
C GLY A 133 13.63 -6.39 -3.81
N TYR A 134 12.76 -5.79 -4.61
CA TYR A 134 11.34 -5.64 -4.28
C TYR A 134 10.47 -6.67 -5.01
N SER A 135 9.36 -7.05 -4.37
CA SER A 135 8.36 -7.92 -4.99
C SER A 135 7.52 -7.13 -5.99
N ILE A 136 6.99 -7.82 -7.00
CA ILE A 136 6.19 -7.19 -8.05
C ILE A 136 4.96 -6.52 -7.45
N GLU A 137 4.32 -7.19 -6.50
CA GLU A 137 3.12 -6.72 -5.82
C GLU A 137 3.36 -5.38 -5.12
N LYS A 138 4.51 -5.19 -4.45
CA LYS A 138 4.82 -3.93 -3.78
C LYS A 138 4.98 -2.78 -4.77
N VAL A 139 5.65 -3.03 -5.91
CA VAL A 139 5.83 -2.01 -6.95
C VAL A 139 4.51 -1.68 -7.65
N VAL A 140 3.66 -2.68 -7.88
CA VAL A 140 2.30 -2.50 -8.39
C VAL A 140 1.47 -1.65 -7.41
N LEU A 141 1.51 -1.97 -6.11
CA LEU A 141 0.80 -1.23 -5.08
C LEU A 141 1.27 0.23 -4.99
N SER A 142 2.57 0.48 -4.92
CA SER A 142 3.11 1.86 -4.90
C SER A 142 2.67 2.63 -6.15
N THR A 143 2.59 1.97 -7.31
CA THR A 143 2.08 2.59 -8.53
C THR A 143 0.58 2.87 -8.47
N TRP A 144 -0.23 1.97 -7.90
CA TRP A 144 -1.66 2.22 -7.70
C TRP A 144 -1.88 3.37 -6.73
N LEU A 145 -1.11 3.41 -5.63
CA LEU A 145 -1.18 4.48 -4.64
C LEU A 145 -0.82 5.84 -5.24
N GLN A 146 0.24 5.93 -6.04
CA GLN A 146 0.63 7.18 -6.73
C GLN A 146 -0.41 7.68 -7.75
N ASN A 147 -1.18 6.76 -8.35
CA ASN A 147 -2.13 7.11 -9.41
C ASN A 147 -3.58 7.25 -8.91
N SER A 148 -3.90 6.68 -7.75
CA SER A 148 -5.20 6.75 -7.12
C SER A 148 -5.48 8.20 -6.72
N LYS A 149 -6.66 8.69 -7.09
CA LYS A 149 -7.13 10.02 -6.64
C LYS A 149 -7.75 9.98 -5.25
N TYR A 150 -8.14 8.78 -4.79
CA TYR A 150 -8.82 8.59 -3.53
C TYR A 150 -8.53 7.20 -2.97
N THR A 151 -7.73 7.15 -1.90
CA THR A 151 -7.31 5.94 -1.22
C THR A 151 -7.76 5.96 0.23
N THR A 152 -8.44 4.88 0.66
CA THR A 152 -8.80 4.67 2.07
C THR A 152 -8.05 3.46 2.64
N ILE A 153 -7.58 3.59 3.88
CA ILE A 153 -6.93 2.51 4.61
C ILE A 153 -7.92 1.91 5.60
N LEU A 154 -7.97 0.57 5.67
CA LEU A 154 -8.64 -0.16 6.74
C LEU A 154 -7.61 -0.95 7.54
N THR A 155 -7.52 -0.72 8.85
CA THR A 155 -6.56 -1.47 9.70
C THR A 155 -7.25 -2.30 10.78
N GLY A 156 -6.59 -3.38 11.20
CA GLY A 156 -6.92 -4.12 12.42
C GLY A 156 -5.69 -4.41 13.28
N ALA A 157 -5.83 -5.33 14.23
CA ALA A 157 -4.86 -5.51 15.32
C ALA A 157 -3.44 -5.86 14.82
N GLY A 158 -3.34 -6.57 13.70
CA GLY A 158 -2.08 -6.90 13.02
C GLY A 158 -1.29 -5.68 12.53
N MET A 159 -1.94 -4.51 12.41
CA MET A 159 -1.22 -3.25 12.16
C MET A 159 -0.30 -2.91 13.33
N SER A 160 -0.69 -3.20 14.57
CA SER A 160 0.02 -2.71 15.76
C SER A 160 0.78 -3.81 16.51
N THR A 161 0.94 -5.01 15.93
CA THR A 161 1.70 -6.11 16.54
C THR A 161 3.20 -5.80 16.67
N GLU A 162 3.72 -4.92 15.80
CA GLU A 162 5.13 -4.47 15.84
C GLU A 162 5.36 -3.34 16.86
N SER A 163 4.30 -2.85 17.53
CA SER A 163 4.36 -1.80 18.57
C SER A 163 4.53 -2.37 19.98
N ASN A 164 5.00 -3.62 20.11
CA ASN A 164 5.13 -4.32 21.39
C ASN A 164 3.84 -4.36 22.21
N ILE A 165 2.67 -4.34 21.56
CA ILE A 165 1.40 -4.53 22.27
C ILE A 165 1.45 -5.94 22.88
N PRO A 166 1.27 -6.09 24.20
CA PRO A 166 1.25 -7.40 24.84
C PRO A 166 0.21 -8.28 24.16
N ASP A 167 0.61 -9.46 23.69
CA ASP A 167 -0.31 -10.37 23.02
C ASP A 167 -1.33 -10.94 24.02
N PHE A 168 -2.50 -11.33 23.51
CA PHE A 168 -3.53 -12.05 24.28
C PHE A 168 -3.02 -13.38 24.87
N ARG A 169 -1.93 -13.92 24.30
CA ARG A 169 -1.55 -15.35 24.32
C ARG A 169 -0.16 -15.61 24.90
N SER A 170 0.52 -14.60 25.45
CA SER A 170 1.85 -14.77 26.05
C SER A 170 1.79 -15.85 27.11
N LYS A 171 2.91 -16.59 27.22
CA LYS A 171 2.94 -17.93 27.81
C LYS A 171 2.57 -17.99 29.30
N GLU A 172 2.37 -16.87 29.99
CA GLU A 172 2.22 -16.77 31.44
C GLU A 172 1.08 -15.80 31.82
N GLY A 173 0.32 -16.13 32.87
CA GLY A 173 -0.79 -15.33 33.40
C GLY A 173 -2.17 -15.97 33.29
N TRP A 174 -3.11 -15.52 34.12
CA TRP A 174 -4.48 -16.07 34.23
C TRP A 174 -5.32 -15.88 32.96
N TRP A 175 -4.94 -14.92 32.10
CA TRP A 175 -5.68 -14.52 30.89
C TRP A 175 -5.37 -15.34 29.64
N LYS A 176 -4.32 -16.16 29.65
CA LYS A 176 -3.83 -16.93 28.49
C LYS A 176 -4.89 -17.84 27.86
N ASN A 177 -5.82 -18.34 28.66
CA ASN A 177 -6.90 -19.25 28.23
C ASN A 177 -8.27 -18.58 28.19
N ILE A 178 -8.36 -17.27 28.45
CA ILE A 178 -9.64 -16.57 28.47
C ILE A 178 -9.90 -16.05 27.08
N ASP A 179 -10.94 -16.60 26.45
CA ASP A 179 -11.43 -16.09 25.18
C ASP A 179 -11.92 -14.64 25.37
N PRO A 180 -11.36 -13.65 24.64
CA PRO A 180 -11.84 -12.27 24.67
C PRO A 180 -13.35 -12.13 24.53
N ARG A 181 -13.99 -13.01 23.76
CA ARG A 181 -15.45 -13.02 23.55
C ARG A 181 -16.24 -13.34 24.82
N THR A 182 -15.57 -13.72 25.90
CA THR A 182 -16.19 -13.94 27.21
C THR A 182 -16.03 -12.76 28.16
N VAL A 183 -15.15 -11.80 27.86
CA VAL A 183 -14.82 -10.67 28.74
C VAL A 183 -15.02 -9.29 28.11
N ALA A 184 -14.95 -9.19 26.78
CA ALA A 184 -15.25 -7.99 26.01
C ALA A 184 -16.72 -7.93 25.57
N THR A 185 -17.66 -8.28 26.46
CA THR A 185 -19.11 -8.31 26.17
C THR A 185 -19.88 -7.40 27.13
N THR A 186 -21.05 -6.93 26.69
CA THR A 186 -21.99 -6.20 27.58
C THR A 186 -22.44 -7.05 28.77
N GLU A 187 -22.55 -8.36 28.60
CA GLU A 187 -22.86 -9.30 29.69
C GLU A 187 -21.75 -9.34 30.74
N ALA A 188 -20.49 -9.44 30.32
CA ALA A 188 -19.36 -9.45 31.25
C ALA A 188 -19.29 -8.15 32.05
N LEU A 189 -19.52 -7.00 31.40
CA LEU A 189 -19.58 -5.72 32.07
C LEU A 189 -20.68 -5.66 33.15
N ARG A 190 -21.87 -6.18 32.85
CA ARG A 190 -23.03 -6.16 33.77
C ARG A 190 -22.87 -7.16 34.90
N ASN A 191 -22.57 -8.41 34.56
CA ASN A 191 -22.68 -9.57 35.46
C ASN A 191 -21.32 -10.01 36.04
N ARG A 192 -20.20 -9.63 35.43
CA ARG A 192 -18.83 -10.02 35.82
C ARG A 192 -17.88 -8.81 35.82
N TYR A 193 -18.35 -7.70 36.40
CA TYR A 193 -17.66 -6.42 36.32
C TYR A 193 -16.22 -6.43 36.84
N ASP A 194 -15.93 -7.16 37.91
CA ASP A 194 -14.57 -7.25 38.43
C ASP A 194 -13.61 -7.87 37.42
N LEU A 195 -14.05 -8.92 36.72
CA LEU A 195 -13.29 -9.57 35.65
C LEU A 195 -13.11 -8.63 34.45
N PHE A 196 -14.19 -7.96 34.03
CA PHE A 196 -14.14 -6.94 32.98
C PHE A 196 -13.15 -5.83 33.31
N HIS A 197 -13.24 -5.30 34.54
CA HIS A 197 -12.43 -4.20 35.02
C HIS A 197 -10.95 -4.59 35.08
N GLU A 198 -10.64 -5.76 35.63
CA GLU A 198 -9.28 -6.27 35.70
C GLU A 198 -8.67 -6.44 34.30
N PHE A 199 -9.43 -7.05 33.40
CA PHE A 199 -9.02 -7.27 32.01
C PHE A 199 -8.66 -5.96 31.30
N TYR A 200 -9.51 -4.94 31.37
CA TYR A 200 -9.25 -3.65 30.73
C TYR A 200 -8.20 -2.83 31.48
N SER A 201 -8.11 -2.93 32.81
CA SER A 201 -7.05 -2.30 33.59
C SER A 201 -5.67 -2.83 33.20
N MET A 202 -5.54 -4.15 33.01
CA MET A 202 -4.31 -4.77 32.52
C MET A 202 -3.94 -4.23 31.13
N ARG A 203 -4.90 -4.09 30.21
CA ARG A 203 -4.66 -3.55 28.86
C ARG A 203 -4.22 -2.10 28.88
N ILE A 204 -4.90 -1.27 29.67
CA ILE A 204 -4.55 0.14 29.81
C ILE A 204 -3.10 0.28 30.30
N LYS A 205 -2.72 -0.49 31.34
CA LYS A 205 -1.35 -0.50 31.87
C LYS A 205 -0.35 -1.04 30.85
N GLY A 206 -0.71 -2.11 30.14
CA GLY A 206 0.13 -2.72 29.11
C GLY A 206 0.48 -1.78 27.95
N LEU A 207 -0.38 -0.80 27.66
CA LEU A 207 -0.14 0.20 26.61
C LEU A 207 0.78 1.35 27.04
N GLU A 208 1.05 1.53 28.34
CA GLU A 208 1.83 2.70 28.84
C GLU A 208 3.26 2.75 28.27
N ASN A 209 3.83 1.59 27.92
CA ASN A 209 5.18 1.47 27.36
C ASN A 209 5.17 1.09 25.86
N CYS A 210 4.03 1.22 25.19
CA CYS A 210 3.89 0.96 23.77
C CYS A 210 3.83 2.28 22.98
N SER A 211 4.33 2.26 21.75
CA SER A 211 4.31 3.43 20.86
C SER A 211 4.04 3.01 19.42
N PRO A 212 3.49 3.90 18.56
CA PRO A 212 3.37 3.62 17.14
C PRO A 212 4.74 3.23 16.55
N HIS A 213 4.78 2.13 15.80
CA HIS A 213 5.96 1.75 15.02
C HIS A 213 5.99 2.49 13.67
N LYS A 214 7.09 2.32 12.92
CA LYS A 214 7.35 3.07 11.67
C LYS A 214 6.24 2.97 10.61
N GLY A 215 5.46 1.89 10.59
CA GLY A 215 4.35 1.75 9.65
C GLY A 215 3.21 2.75 9.91
N HIS A 216 2.91 3.07 11.18
CA HIS A 216 1.95 4.12 11.50
C HIS A 216 2.44 5.50 11.04
N GLU A 217 3.74 5.78 11.21
CA GLU A 217 4.34 7.04 10.72
C GLU A 217 4.30 7.14 9.20
N VAL A 218 4.49 6.02 8.48
CA VAL A 218 4.34 5.97 7.01
C VAL A 218 2.92 6.34 6.60
N LEU A 219 1.89 5.77 7.25
CA LEU A 219 0.50 6.13 6.93
C LEU A 219 0.21 7.60 7.23
N ALA A 220 0.71 8.14 8.34
CA ALA A 220 0.59 9.56 8.66
C ALA A 220 1.29 10.45 7.60
N SER A 221 2.47 10.05 7.14
CA SER A 221 3.20 10.72 6.05
C SER A 221 2.42 10.67 4.73
N TRP A 222 1.83 9.52 4.39
CA TRP A 222 0.99 9.37 3.20
C TRP A 222 -0.25 10.26 3.24
N GLU A 223 -0.87 10.40 4.40
CA GLU A 223 -2.00 11.31 4.58
C GLU A 223 -1.56 12.76 4.37
N GLN A 224 -0.44 13.18 4.97
CA GLN A 224 0.10 14.53 4.80
C GLN A 224 0.47 14.85 3.34
N LYS A 225 0.95 13.86 2.59
CA LYS A 225 1.24 13.96 1.15
C LYS A 225 -0.01 13.89 0.27
N GLY A 226 -1.19 13.63 0.85
CA GLY A 226 -2.45 13.47 0.12
C GLY A 226 -2.59 12.15 -0.66
N LEU A 227 -1.74 11.16 -0.38
CA LEU A 227 -1.81 9.83 -1.00
C LEU A 227 -2.96 8.98 -0.44
N ILE A 228 -3.36 9.23 0.80
CA ILE A 228 -4.51 8.62 1.45
C ILE A 228 -5.41 9.69 2.06
N GLN A 229 -6.71 9.44 2.10
CA GLN A 229 -7.72 10.42 2.54
C GLN A 229 -8.32 10.09 3.90
N ALA A 230 -8.29 8.81 4.30
CA ALA A 230 -8.86 8.36 5.55
C ALA A 230 -8.26 7.04 6.02
N ILE A 231 -8.25 6.86 7.34
CA ILE A 231 -7.93 5.59 8.00
C ILE A 231 -9.13 5.15 8.84
N ALA A 232 -9.82 4.11 8.39
CA ALA A 232 -10.76 3.37 9.23
C ALA A 232 -9.98 2.32 10.03
N THR A 233 -10.16 2.26 11.35
CA THR A 233 -9.43 1.31 12.18
C THR A 233 -10.35 0.55 13.13
N GLN A 234 -10.15 -0.76 13.21
CA GLN A 234 -10.73 -1.63 14.23
C GLN A 234 -9.95 -1.56 15.55
N ASN A 235 -8.78 -0.93 15.55
CA ASN A 235 -7.94 -0.82 16.74
C ASN A 235 -8.45 0.29 17.66
N VAL A 236 -8.14 0.12 18.94
CA VAL A 236 -8.56 1.01 20.03
C VAL A 236 -7.37 1.66 20.75
N ASP A 237 -6.14 1.39 20.28
CA ASP A 237 -4.87 1.81 20.88
C ASP A 237 -4.52 3.29 20.67
N GLY A 238 -5.10 3.94 19.66
CA GLY A 238 -4.84 5.34 19.32
C GLY A 238 -3.53 5.59 18.57
N PHE A 239 -2.83 4.56 18.08
CA PHE A 239 -1.50 4.71 17.49
C PHE A 239 -1.47 5.45 16.15
N HIS A 240 -2.53 5.38 15.34
CA HIS A 240 -2.61 6.19 14.12
C HIS A 240 -2.60 7.68 14.42
N THR A 241 -3.40 8.12 15.40
CA THR A 241 -3.44 9.50 15.85
C THR A 241 -2.12 9.89 16.53
N ALA A 242 -1.56 9.01 17.37
CA ALA A 242 -0.27 9.25 18.02
C ALA A 242 0.90 9.40 17.02
N ALA A 243 0.84 8.70 15.88
CA ALA A 243 1.81 8.83 14.79
C ALA A 243 1.59 10.08 13.92
N GLY A 244 0.52 10.85 14.15
CA GLY A 244 0.23 12.11 13.46
C GLY A 244 -0.86 12.04 12.37
N SER A 245 -1.57 10.91 12.25
CA SER A 245 -2.73 10.82 11.35
C SER A 245 -3.90 11.64 11.89
N ARG A 246 -4.67 12.28 11.01
CA ARG A 246 -5.74 13.23 11.38
C ARG A 246 -7.14 12.69 11.09
N HIS A 247 -7.37 12.09 9.92
CA HIS A 247 -8.67 11.54 9.52
C HIS A 247 -8.76 10.06 9.91
N VAL A 248 -8.82 9.82 11.22
CA VAL A 248 -8.88 8.47 11.81
C VAL A 248 -10.28 8.18 12.34
N TYR A 249 -10.89 7.10 11.86
CA TYR A 249 -12.21 6.64 12.26
C TYR A 249 -12.09 5.35 13.08
N GLU A 250 -12.12 5.49 14.40
CA GLU A 250 -12.04 4.39 15.38
C GLU A 250 -13.36 3.61 15.44
N LEU A 251 -13.48 2.54 14.64
CA LEU A 251 -14.70 1.75 14.51
C LEU A 251 -15.11 1.10 15.84
N HIS A 252 -14.14 0.64 16.63
CA HIS A 252 -14.40 -0.03 17.92
C HIS A 252 -14.22 0.89 19.13
N GLY A 253 -14.30 2.21 18.92
CA GLY A 253 -14.07 3.20 19.97
C GLY A 253 -12.61 3.28 20.40
N SER A 254 -12.36 3.74 21.62
CA SER A 254 -11.00 4.06 22.08
C SER A 254 -10.78 3.61 23.52
N ILE A 255 -9.62 3.00 23.78
CA ILE A 255 -9.23 2.58 25.13
C ILE A 255 -8.91 3.78 26.04
N HIS A 256 -8.60 4.94 25.44
CA HIS A 256 -8.24 6.17 26.13
C HIS A 256 -9.43 7.02 26.56
N LYS A 257 -10.65 6.64 26.14
CA LYS A 257 -11.90 7.30 26.54
C LYS A 257 -12.53 6.51 27.68
N PHE A 258 -13.18 7.19 28.62
CA PHE A 258 -13.85 6.56 29.77
C PHE A 258 -15.23 7.15 29.97
N ARG A 259 -16.21 6.29 30.31
CA ARG A 259 -17.59 6.70 30.53
C ARG A 259 -18.29 5.82 31.56
N CYS A 260 -19.38 6.29 32.14
CA CYS A 260 -20.31 5.45 32.87
C CYS A 260 -21.11 4.57 31.89
N ASP A 261 -21.31 3.30 32.23
CA ASP A 261 -22.15 2.40 31.41
C ASP A 261 -23.63 2.78 31.42
N ASN A 262 -24.13 3.27 32.56
CA ASN A 262 -25.56 3.57 32.75
C ASN A 262 -25.98 4.92 32.16
N CYS A 263 -25.29 6.00 32.54
CA CYS A 263 -25.69 7.38 32.17
C CYS A 263 -24.78 8.00 31.09
N SER A 264 -23.78 7.27 30.61
CA SER A 264 -22.78 7.76 29.63
C SER A 264 -21.98 8.98 30.05
N PHE A 265 -22.03 9.39 31.32
CA PHE A 265 -21.25 10.51 31.83
C PHE A 265 -19.75 10.25 31.62
N SER A 266 -19.04 11.25 31.10
CA SER A 266 -17.60 11.17 30.83
C SER A 266 -16.81 10.96 32.11
N SER A 267 -15.74 10.18 32.04
CA SER A 267 -14.89 9.88 33.20
C SER A 267 -13.41 9.88 32.82
N SER A 268 -12.55 9.51 33.77
CA SER A 268 -11.10 9.47 33.59
C SER A 268 -10.53 8.06 33.77
N LYS A 269 -9.31 7.88 33.28
CA LYS A 269 -8.52 6.66 33.46
C LYS A 269 -8.35 6.33 34.93
N GLU A 270 -8.03 7.33 35.75
CA GLU A 270 -7.73 7.18 37.18
C GLU A 270 -8.96 6.67 37.93
N LEU A 271 -10.13 7.27 37.67
CA LEU A 271 -11.39 6.85 38.30
C LEU A 271 -11.79 5.44 37.90
N PHE A 272 -11.63 5.09 36.62
CA PHE A 272 -11.83 3.72 36.17
C PHE A 272 -10.88 2.77 36.89
N LEU A 273 -9.55 2.99 36.84
CA LEU A 273 -8.54 2.09 37.42
C LEU A 273 -8.70 1.89 38.94
N THR A 274 -9.21 2.89 39.65
CA THR A 274 -9.49 2.83 41.09
C THR A 274 -10.87 2.26 41.44
N LYS A 275 -11.64 1.78 40.44
CA LYS A 275 -13.01 1.25 40.58
C LYS A 275 -13.99 2.22 41.24
N VAL A 276 -13.79 3.53 41.08
CA VAL A 276 -14.72 4.54 41.61
C VAL A 276 -16.05 4.45 40.85
N ALA A 277 -17.17 4.53 41.58
CA ALA A 277 -18.49 4.59 40.99
C ALA A 277 -18.72 5.93 40.28
N CYS A 278 -19.57 5.95 39.27
CA CYS A 278 -19.92 7.20 38.58
C CYS A 278 -20.48 8.24 39.55
N SER A 279 -19.90 9.44 39.55
CA SER A 279 -20.32 10.56 40.39
C SER A 279 -21.75 11.05 40.13
N HIS A 280 -22.34 10.71 38.98
CA HIS A 280 -23.68 11.17 38.59
C HIS A 280 -24.80 10.19 38.94
N CYS A 281 -24.56 8.88 38.85
CA CYS A 281 -25.61 7.88 39.02
C CYS A 281 -25.20 6.67 39.87
N GLY A 282 -23.96 6.62 40.37
CA GLY A 282 -23.42 5.48 41.11
C GLY A 282 -23.13 4.24 40.24
N GLY A 283 -23.30 4.33 38.91
CA GLY A 283 -23.07 3.21 37.98
C GLY A 283 -21.60 2.86 37.78
N LYS A 284 -21.36 1.73 37.11
CA LYS A 284 -20.02 1.22 36.79
C LYS A 284 -19.34 2.08 35.71
N LEU A 285 -18.05 2.33 35.86
CA LEU A 285 -17.23 3.00 34.86
C LEU A 285 -16.64 1.98 33.89
N ARG A 286 -16.36 2.40 32.65
CA ARG A 286 -15.76 1.55 31.61
C ARG A 286 -14.94 2.38 30.64
N THR A 287 -14.12 1.70 29.86
CA THR A 287 -13.49 2.28 28.68
C THR A 287 -14.54 2.57 27.59
N GLY A 288 -14.20 3.48 26.68
CA GLY A 288 -14.98 3.88 25.52
C GLY A 288 -14.83 2.92 24.34
N ILE A 289 -14.47 1.66 24.61
CA ILE A 289 -14.40 0.58 23.63
C ILE A 289 -15.80 0.04 23.39
N VAL A 290 -16.07 -0.35 22.15
CA VAL A 290 -17.27 -1.08 21.74
C VAL A 290 -17.13 -2.55 22.10
N LEU A 291 -18.09 -3.08 22.86
CA LEU A 291 -18.15 -4.47 23.28
C LEU A 291 -19.00 -5.29 22.32
N PHE A 292 -18.82 -6.60 22.33
CA PHE A 292 -19.77 -7.50 21.69
C PHE A 292 -21.16 -7.30 22.30
N GLY A 293 -22.15 -7.13 21.43
CA GLY A 293 -23.52 -6.78 21.77
C GLY A 293 -23.82 -5.27 21.77
N GLU A 294 -22.83 -4.41 21.49
CA GLU A 294 -23.04 -2.99 21.24
C GLU A 294 -23.03 -2.66 19.74
N SER A 295 -23.71 -1.57 19.39
CA SER A 295 -23.59 -0.98 18.06
C SER A 295 -22.27 -0.22 17.93
N LEU A 296 -21.71 -0.20 16.72
CA LEU A 296 -20.57 0.65 16.40
C LEU A 296 -20.94 2.14 16.52
N PRO A 297 -19.96 3.05 16.73
CA PRO A 297 -20.21 4.48 16.76
C PRO A 297 -20.66 4.92 15.37
N GLU A 298 -21.90 5.38 15.27
CA GLU A 298 -22.57 5.67 13.99
C GLU A 298 -21.79 6.67 13.14
N THR A 299 -21.27 7.75 13.74
CA THR A 299 -20.45 8.74 13.03
C THR A 299 -19.21 8.12 12.38
N ASN A 300 -18.44 7.34 13.14
CA ASN A 300 -17.21 6.72 12.63
C ASN A 300 -17.52 5.68 11.56
N TRP A 301 -18.60 4.92 11.75
CA TRP A 301 -19.07 3.94 10.77
C TRP A 301 -19.49 4.60 9.45
N ASN A 302 -20.37 5.61 9.51
CA ASN A 302 -20.88 6.30 8.34
C ASN A 302 -19.77 7.02 7.58
N SER A 303 -18.85 7.70 8.27
CA SER A 303 -17.69 8.32 7.63
C SER A 303 -16.78 7.28 6.96
N SER A 304 -16.47 6.17 7.65
CA SER A 304 -15.65 5.10 7.05
C SER A 304 -16.28 4.53 5.78
N LEU A 305 -17.59 4.28 5.82
CA LEU A 305 -18.36 3.78 4.68
C LEU A 305 -18.37 4.78 3.52
N GLU A 306 -18.51 6.07 3.80
CA GLU A 306 -18.46 7.14 2.80
C GLU A 306 -17.09 7.19 2.11
N HIS A 307 -15.99 7.19 2.88
CA HIS A 307 -14.63 7.21 2.35
C HIS A 307 -14.35 5.99 1.47
N ILE A 308 -14.73 4.80 1.94
CA ILE A 308 -14.54 3.56 1.18
C ILE A 308 -15.30 3.56 -0.14
N ARG A 309 -16.59 3.95 -0.12
CA ARG A 309 -17.41 4.01 -1.36
C ARG A 309 -16.85 4.97 -2.39
N LYS A 310 -16.19 6.04 -1.96
CA LYS A 310 -15.53 7.04 -2.84
C LYS A 310 -14.16 6.59 -3.36
N SER A 311 -13.58 5.53 -2.79
CA SER A 311 -12.19 5.18 -3.04
C SER A 311 -12.00 4.52 -4.41
N GLU A 312 -10.94 4.90 -5.11
CA GLU A 312 -10.41 4.17 -6.27
C GLU A 312 -9.46 3.04 -5.80
N LEU A 313 -8.98 3.12 -4.56
CA LEU A 313 -8.11 2.14 -3.92
C LEU A 313 -8.45 1.98 -2.42
N VAL A 314 -8.67 0.75 -1.98
CA VAL A 314 -8.81 0.41 -0.56
C VAL A 314 -7.69 -0.54 -0.16
N ILE A 315 -6.89 -0.16 0.85
CA ILE A 315 -5.80 -0.97 1.37
C ILE A 315 -6.16 -1.47 2.77
N VAL A 316 -6.29 -2.79 2.90
CA VAL A 316 -6.61 -3.46 4.16
C VAL A 316 -5.33 -4.01 4.78
N ILE A 317 -5.07 -3.67 6.04
CA ILE A 317 -3.79 -3.97 6.71
C ILE A 317 -4.03 -4.65 8.06
N GLY A 318 -3.46 -5.84 8.25
CA GLY A 318 -3.35 -6.47 9.56
C GLY A 318 -4.69 -6.81 10.21
N THR A 319 -5.64 -7.37 9.46
CA THR A 319 -6.93 -7.81 10.01
C THR A 319 -7.32 -9.18 9.45
N SER A 320 -7.90 -10.05 10.28
CA SER A 320 -8.44 -11.35 9.82
C SER A 320 -9.72 -11.21 8.99
N LEU A 321 -10.39 -10.04 9.06
CA LEU A 321 -11.70 -9.79 8.45
C LEU A 321 -12.79 -10.79 8.90
N GLU A 322 -12.73 -11.27 10.14
CA GLU A 322 -13.73 -12.21 10.69
C GLU A 322 -14.87 -11.50 11.42
N VAL A 323 -14.66 -10.26 11.89
CA VAL A 323 -15.61 -9.55 12.75
C VAL A 323 -16.52 -8.64 11.91
N PHE A 324 -17.80 -8.97 11.87
CA PHE A 324 -18.84 -8.14 11.26
C PHE A 324 -19.21 -6.96 12.19
N PRO A 325 -19.56 -5.78 11.66
CA PRO A 325 -19.68 -5.42 10.23
C PRO A 325 -18.39 -4.91 9.58
N ALA A 326 -17.32 -4.68 10.34
CA ALA A 326 -16.07 -4.13 9.81
C ALA A 326 -15.46 -4.99 8.68
N SER A 327 -15.62 -6.32 8.73
CA SER A 327 -15.17 -7.24 7.68
C SER A 327 -15.81 -7.02 6.31
N SER A 328 -16.99 -6.40 6.25
CA SER A 328 -17.71 -6.14 5.00
C SER A 328 -17.21 -4.90 4.25
N LEU A 329 -16.56 -3.98 4.97
CA LEU A 329 -16.13 -2.68 4.46
C LEU A 329 -15.28 -2.77 3.18
N PRO A 330 -14.27 -3.66 3.05
CA PRO A 330 -13.43 -3.70 1.85
C PRO A 330 -14.18 -3.97 0.55
N GLN A 331 -15.36 -4.58 0.60
CA GLN A 331 -16.17 -4.93 -0.58
C GLN A 331 -17.20 -3.85 -0.93
N MET A 332 -17.22 -2.73 -0.22
CA MET A 332 -18.16 -1.62 -0.44
C MET A 332 -17.62 -0.58 -1.43
N THR A 333 -16.43 -0.79 -2.00
CA THR A 333 -15.84 0.03 -3.05
C THR A 333 -15.99 -0.67 -4.40
N ASP A 334 -16.17 0.11 -5.47
CA ASP A 334 -16.04 -0.36 -6.86
C ASP A 334 -14.58 -0.24 -7.37
N GLY A 335 -13.69 0.30 -6.54
CA GLY A 335 -12.27 0.48 -6.81
C GLY A 335 -11.44 -0.78 -6.57
N ARG A 336 -10.12 -0.62 -6.67
CA ARG A 336 -9.18 -1.73 -6.41
C ARG A 336 -9.05 -1.99 -4.92
N THR A 337 -8.86 -3.25 -4.58
CA THR A 337 -8.75 -3.71 -3.20
C THR A 337 -7.43 -4.43 -2.99
N VAL A 338 -6.76 -4.10 -1.88
CA VAL A 338 -5.44 -4.65 -1.53
C VAL A 338 -5.50 -5.22 -0.12
N TYR A 339 -4.90 -6.39 0.08
CA TYR A 339 -4.83 -7.03 1.38
C TYR A 339 -3.37 -7.28 1.79
N ILE A 340 -2.95 -6.64 2.89
CA ILE A 340 -1.63 -6.78 3.49
C ILE A 340 -1.80 -7.47 4.84
N ASN A 341 -1.33 -8.71 4.95
CA ASN A 341 -1.35 -9.40 6.23
C ASN A 341 -0.22 -10.44 6.35
N TYR A 342 0.20 -10.72 7.58
CA TYR A 342 1.22 -11.74 7.84
C TYR A 342 0.63 -13.15 7.78
N GLU A 343 -0.50 -13.34 8.48
CA GLU A 343 -1.27 -14.58 8.48
C GLU A 343 -2.31 -14.55 7.36
N MET A 344 -2.34 -15.59 6.54
CA MET A 344 -3.29 -15.72 5.43
C MET A 344 -4.40 -16.68 5.84
N ASN A 345 -5.65 -16.24 5.69
CA ASN A 345 -6.83 -17.10 5.82
C ASN A 345 -7.44 -17.32 4.43
N ASP A 346 -7.65 -18.58 4.04
CA ASP A 346 -8.18 -18.95 2.73
C ASP A 346 -9.67 -18.61 2.56
N ASN A 347 -10.40 -18.39 3.67
CA ASN A 347 -11.82 -18.01 3.66
C ASN A 347 -12.04 -16.48 3.55
N ARG A 348 -11.01 -15.70 3.25
CA ARG A 348 -11.12 -14.24 3.10
C ARG A 348 -11.83 -13.85 1.79
N PRO A 349 -12.42 -12.64 1.71
CA PRO A 349 -12.91 -12.09 0.44
C PRO A 349 -11.80 -12.03 -0.63
N LYS A 350 -12.18 -11.99 -1.91
CA LYS A 350 -11.22 -11.77 -2.98
C LYS A 350 -10.70 -10.32 -2.95
N PHE A 351 -9.41 -10.18 -3.21
CA PHE A 351 -8.71 -8.90 -3.34
C PHE A 351 -7.98 -8.87 -4.68
N ASP A 352 -7.87 -7.70 -5.30
CA ASP A 352 -7.13 -7.51 -6.56
C ASP A 352 -5.62 -7.73 -6.37
N LEU A 353 -5.11 -7.44 -5.17
CA LEU A 353 -3.72 -7.67 -4.81
C LEU A 353 -3.59 -8.14 -3.37
N VAL A 354 -2.72 -9.13 -3.14
CA VAL A 354 -2.44 -9.67 -1.81
C VAL A 354 -0.93 -9.62 -1.56
N ILE A 355 -0.53 -9.05 -0.43
CA ILE A 355 0.88 -8.98 0.00
C ILE A 355 1.01 -9.67 1.35
N LYS A 356 1.80 -10.73 1.39
CA LYS A 356 2.14 -11.41 2.65
C LYS A 356 3.32 -10.72 3.33
N GLY A 357 3.13 -10.29 4.57
CA GLY A 357 4.18 -9.67 5.37
C GLY A 357 3.64 -8.93 6.59
N LYS A 358 4.55 -8.52 7.47
CA LYS A 358 4.20 -7.65 8.60
C LYS A 358 3.89 -6.23 8.11
N ALA A 359 2.98 -5.56 8.80
CA ALA A 359 2.46 -4.26 8.37
C ALA A 359 3.56 -3.20 8.27
N GLY A 360 4.38 -3.06 9.31
CA GLY A 360 5.48 -2.11 9.39
C GLY A 360 6.56 -2.36 8.35
N GLU A 361 7.01 -3.60 8.20
CA GLU A 361 8.00 -3.98 7.18
C GLU A 361 7.50 -3.67 5.76
N VAL A 362 6.25 -4.05 5.44
CA VAL A 362 5.66 -3.82 4.11
C VAL A 362 5.47 -2.33 3.84
N LEU A 363 4.93 -1.56 4.78
CA LEU A 363 4.70 -0.13 4.61
C LEU A 363 5.99 0.65 4.41
N GLN A 364 7.06 0.31 5.14
CA GLN A 364 8.38 0.92 4.94
C GLN A 364 8.92 0.66 3.53
N GLN A 365 8.84 -0.58 3.05
CA GLN A 365 9.28 -0.91 1.69
C GLN A 365 8.45 -0.20 0.62
N LEU A 366 7.15 -0.01 0.85
CA LEU A 366 6.29 0.77 -0.05
C LEU A 366 6.73 2.24 -0.07
N GLU A 367 7.04 2.85 1.08
CA GLU A 367 7.57 4.22 1.18
C GLU A 367 8.92 4.39 0.47
N GLU A 368 9.80 3.38 0.52
CA GLU A 368 11.09 3.41 -0.19
C GLU A 368 10.94 3.37 -1.73
N ILE A 369 9.87 2.73 -2.22
CA ILE A 369 9.55 2.66 -3.66
C ILE A 369 8.96 3.99 -4.16
N LEU A 370 8.16 4.66 -3.34
CA LEU A 370 7.52 5.95 -3.66
C LEU A 370 8.56 7.06 -3.92
#